data_AF-A0A9D5UXU6-F1
#
_entry.id   AF-A0A9D5UXU6-F1
#
_cell.length_a   1.000
_cell.length_b   1.000
_cell.length_c   1.000
_cell.angle_alpha   90.00
_cell.angle_beta   90.00
_cell.angle_gamma   90.00
#
_symmetry.space_group_name_H-M   'P 1'
#
loop_
_entity.id
_entity.type
_entity.pdbx_description
1 polymer ?
#
loop_
_entity_poly.entity_id
_entity_poly.type
_entity_poly.pdbx_seq_one_letter_code
_entity_poly.pdbx_strand_id
1 'polypeptide(L)'
;MAGKDCRALTAMDNVVDFPDEIFGFHVQQAVEKGLKGWLCCLGVPYPRRHDLDELAKLIQRAGEEMPDIFLPLLDYTDFAIAFRYDAYPELGQEINRKETRFLVTGFLDFVDKVFQRAEKSRC
;
A
#
# COMPACT_ATOMS: atom_id res chain seq x y z
N MET A 1 -0.16 0.30 15.83
CA MET A 1 -0.41 1.73 15.56
C MET A 1 -0.69 1.94 14.07
N ALA A 2 -1.78 1.34 13.56
CA ALA A 2 -2.22 1.41 12.16
C ALA A 2 -3.50 2.27 11.96
N GLY A 3 -4.30 2.48 13.00
CA GLY A 3 -5.56 3.25 12.91
C GLY A 3 -5.44 4.78 12.76
N LYS A 4 -4.23 5.36 12.82
CA LYS A 4 -4.05 6.79 12.50
C LYS A 4 -4.00 7.04 10.99
N ASP A 5 -3.57 6.07 10.21
CA ASP A 5 -3.38 6.23 8.76
C ASP A 5 -4.71 6.09 7.97
N CYS A 6 -5.63 5.24 8.42
CA CYS A 6 -6.97 5.14 7.79
C CYS A 6 -7.79 6.44 7.90
N ARG A 7 -7.62 7.21 8.98
CA ARG A 7 -8.33 8.50 9.15
C ARG A 7 -7.86 9.56 8.16
N ALA A 8 -6.57 9.57 7.81
CA ALA A 8 -6.06 10.48 6.80
C ALA A 8 -6.70 10.19 5.44
N LEU A 9 -6.81 8.90 5.08
CA LEU A 9 -7.50 8.50 3.86
C LEU A 9 -8.96 8.96 3.90
N THR A 10 -9.73 8.72 4.97
CA THR A 10 -11.17 9.11 5.08
C THR A 10 -11.42 10.61 4.89
N ALA A 11 -10.45 11.47 5.21
CA ALA A 11 -10.58 12.92 5.01
C ALA A 11 -10.34 13.39 3.55
N MET A 12 -9.79 12.54 2.67
CA MET A 12 -9.33 12.92 1.31
C MET A 12 -10.38 12.78 0.20
N ASP A 13 -11.66 12.62 0.52
CA ASP A 13 -12.74 12.53 -0.49
C ASP A 13 -13.01 13.85 -1.23
N ASN A 14 -12.50 14.98 -0.73
CA ASN A 14 -12.58 16.27 -1.43
C ASN A 14 -11.44 16.43 -2.44
N VAL A 15 -11.75 16.26 -3.74
CA VAL A 15 -10.81 16.51 -4.86
C VAL A 15 -10.29 17.95 -4.87
N VAL A 16 -11.07 18.91 -4.34
CA VAL A 16 -10.68 20.33 -4.25
C VAL A 16 -9.57 20.57 -3.22
N ASP A 17 -9.51 19.75 -2.16
CA ASP A 17 -8.55 19.93 -1.06
C ASP A 17 -7.32 19.01 -1.20
N PHE A 18 -7.43 17.93 -1.99
CA PHE A 18 -6.37 16.92 -2.15
C PHE A 18 -6.16 16.56 -3.62
N PRO A 19 -5.09 17.06 -4.26
CA PRO A 19 -4.61 16.58 -5.55
C PRO A 19 -4.39 15.07 -5.59
N ASP A 20 -4.55 14.47 -6.78
CA ASP A 20 -4.33 13.03 -6.99
C ASP A 20 -2.91 12.57 -6.61
N GLU A 21 -1.91 13.45 -6.75
CA GLU A 21 -0.55 13.23 -6.25
C GLU A 21 -0.52 12.95 -4.75
N ILE A 22 -1.18 13.80 -3.95
CA ILE A 22 -1.20 13.68 -2.50
C ILE A 22 -1.96 12.41 -2.12
N PHE A 23 -3.07 12.13 -2.79
CA PHE A 23 -3.82 10.89 -2.60
C PHE A 23 -2.95 9.65 -2.89
N GLY A 24 -2.30 9.59 -4.07
CA GLY A 24 -1.45 8.49 -4.49
C GLY A 24 -0.24 8.29 -3.57
N PHE A 25 0.39 9.37 -3.11
CA PHE A 25 1.46 9.32 -2.12
C PHE A 25 1.01 8.68 -0.81
N HIS A 26 -0.18 9.04 -0.31
CA HIS A 26 -0.71 8.43 0.92
C HIS A 26 -1.10 6.97 0.74
N VAL A 27 -1.61 6.58 -0.44
CA VAL A 27 -1.86 5.18 -0.80
C VAL A 27 -0.54 4.40 -0.78
N GLN A 28 0.49 4.87 -1.50
CA GLN A 28 1.81 4.24 -1.52
C GLN A 28 2.36 4.07 -0.10
N GLN A 29 2.37 5.12 0.72
CA GLN A 29 2.88 5.06 2.10
C GLN A 29 2.11 4.07 2.98
N ALA A 30 0.79 3.99 2.83
CA ALA A 30 -0.03 3.04 3.58
C ALA A 30 0.30 1.58 3.20
N VAL A 31 0.38 1.31 1.89
CA VAL A 31 0.71 -0.03 1.37
C VAL A 31 2.13 -0.43 1.76
N GLU A 32 3.10 0.47 1.60
CA GLU A 32 4.50 0.24 1.95
C GLU A 32 4.66 -0.13 3.43
N LYS A 33 4.03 0.61 4.33
CA LYS A 33 4.05 0.33 5.77
C LYS A 33 3.44 -1.05 6.08
N GLY A 34 2.34 -1.40 5.42
CA GLY A 34 1.71 -2.71 5.56
C GLY A 34 2.64 -3.85 5.15
N LEU A 35 3.24 -3.77 3.95
CA LEU A 35 4.19 -4.76 3.45
C LEU A 35 5.43 -4.89 4.35
N LYS A 36 6.01 -3.77 4.79
CA LYS A 36 7.16 -3.76 5.72
C LYS A 36 6.82 -4.35 7.08
N GLY A 37 5.62 -4.08 7.59
CA GLY A 37 5.12 -4.71 8.81
C GLY A 37 4.98 -6.22 8.65
N TRP A 38 4.43 -6.69 7.52
CA TRP A 38 4.34 -8.11 7.20
C TRP A 38 5.72 -8.77 7.16
N LEU A 39 6.68 -8.20 6.44
CA LEU A 39 8.06 -8.68 6.40
C LEU A 39 8.71 -8.74 7.79
N CYS A 40 8.43 -7.76 8.65
CA CYS A 40 8.87 -7.76 10.04
C CYS A 40 8.30 -8.95 10.84
N CYS A 41 7.02 -9.28 10.66
CA CYS A 41 6.40 -10.45 11.28
C CYS A 41 7.03 -11.78 10.81
N LEU A 42 7.44 -11.84 9.55
CA LEU A 42 8.17 -12.98 8.96
C LEU A 42 9.65 -13.01 9.36
N GLY A 43 10.17 -11.98 10.03
CA GLY A 43 11.59 -11.87 10.36
C GLY A 43 12.49 -11.65 9.14
N VAL A 44 11.92 -11.17 8.03
CA VAL A 44 12.63 -10.94 6.76
C VAL A 44 13.14 -9.50 6.73
N PRO A 45 14.46 -9.28 6.60
CA PRO A 45 15.00 -7.94 6.42
C PRO A 45 14.61 -7.40 5.04
N TYR A 46 14.32 -6.09 4.97
CA TYR A 46 13.97 -5.41 3.72
C TYR A 46 14.90 -4.22 3.45
N PRO A 47 15.16 -3.90 2.17
CA PRO A 47 16.02 -2.78 1.80
C PRO A 47 15.38 -1.43 2.15
N ARG A 48 16.21 -0.39 2.28
CA ARG A 48 15.75 1.01 2.39
C ARG A 48 15.37 1.58 1.02
N ARG A 49 14.49 0.90 0.30
CA ARG A 49 13.90 1.34 -0.97
C ARG A 49 12.38 1.36 -0.82
N HIS A 50 11.73 2.26 -1.56
CA HIS A 50 10.28 2.48 -1.53
C HIS A 50 9.60 1.79 -2.72
N ASP A 51 10.05 0.56 -3.03
CA ASP A 51 9.59 -0.26 -4.16
C ASP A 51 8.62 -1.33 -3.64
N LEU A 52 7.33 -1.20 -3.96
CA LEU A 52 6.29 -2.10 -3.45
C LEU A 52 6.41 -3.49 -4.07
N ASP A 53 6.80 -3.59 -5.35
CA ASP A 53 7.06 -4.86 -6.04
C ASP A 53 8.19 -5.64 -5.39
N GLU A 54 9.29 -4.97 -5.04
CA GLU A 54 10.41 -5.58 -4.34
C GLU A 54 9.97 -6.13 -2.97
N LEU A 55 9.18 -5.37 -2.21
CA LEU A 55 8.63 -5.81 -0.92
C LEU A 55 7.68 -7.01 -1.07
N ALA A 56 6.79 -6.99 -2.06
CA ALA A 56 5.87 -8.11 -2.34
C ALA A 56 6.63 -9.38 -2.74
N LYS A 57 7.68 -9.26 -3.57
CA LYS A 57 8.57 -10.37 -3.94
C LYS A 57 9.31 -10.96 -2.74
N LEU A 58 9.69 -10.15 -1.76
CA LEU A 58 10.32 -10.63 -0.53
C LEU A 58 9.33 -11.46 0.32
N ILE A 59 8.07 -11.04 0.39
CA ILE A 59 7.00 -11.81 1.07
C ILE A 59 6.80 -13.16 0.37
N GLN A 60 6.71 -13.15 -0.97
CA GLN A 60 6.61 -14.37 -1.79
C GLN A 60 7.77 -15.35 -1.53
N ARG A 61 9.00 -14.84 -1.49
CA ARG A 61 10.20 -15.65 -1.20
C ARG A 61 10.22 -16.21 0.22
N ALA A 62 9.50 -15.60 1.15
CA ALA A 62 9.35 -16.07 2.52
C ALA A 62 8.26 -17.14 2.68
N GLY A 63 7.58 -17.52 1.58
CA GLY A 63 6.56 -18.56 1.56
C GLY A 63 5.13 -18.06 1.81
N GLU A 64 4.94 -16.75 1.87
CA GLU A 64 3.63 -16.10 1.99
C GLU A 64 3.29 -15.37 0.70
N GLU A 65 2.01 -15.22 0.35
CA GLU A 65 1.64 -14.57 -0.91
C GLU A 65 0.56 -13.51 -0.69
N MET A 66 0.73 -12.36 -1.35
CA MET A 66 -0.29 -11.33 -1.37
C MET A 66 -1.43 -11.75 -2.29
N PRO A 67 -2.70 -11.73 -1.83
CA PRO A 67 -3.84 -12.04 -2.67
C PRO A 67 -3.91 -11.17 -3.94
N ASP A 68 -4.27 -11.78 -5.07
CA ASP A 68 -4.32 -11.13 -6.40
C ASP A 68 -5.11 -9.82 -6.43
N ILE A 69 -6.19 -9.74 -5.63
CA ILE A 69 -7.02 -8.53 -5.50
C ILE A 69 -6.23 -7.30 -5.05
N PHE A 70 -5.10 -7.47 -4.37
CA PHE A 70 -4.25 -6.37 -3.91
C PHE A 70 -3.06 -6.08 -4.83
N LEU A 71 -2.81 -6.88 -5.87
CA LEU A 71 -1.72 -6.62 -6.83
C LEU A 71 -1.79 -5.24 -7.48
N PRO A 72 -2.97 -4.66 -7.81
CA PRO A 72 -3.06 -3.30 -8.34
C PRO A 72 -2.50 -2.22 -7.39
N LEU A 73 -2.31 -2.51 -6.10
CA LEU A 73 -1.70 -1.58 -5.16
C LEU A 73 -0.18 -1.43 -5.37
N LEU A 74 0.48 -2.36 -6.07
CA LEU A 74 1.91 -2.30 -6.33
C LEU A 74 2.27 -1.22 -7.35
N ASP A 75 1.36 -0.92 -8.28
CA ASP A 75 1.50 0.14 -9.30
C ASP A 75 1.65 1.54 -8.67
N TYR A 76 1.27 1.69 -7.40
CA TYR A 76 1.49 2.95 -6.65
C TYR A 76 2.97 3.23 -6.34
N THR A 77 3.88 2.28 -6.60
CA THR A 77 5.33 2.55 -6.63
C THR A 77 5.66 3.63 -7.64
N ASP A 78 5.04 3.57 -8.82
CA ASP A 78 5.28 4.49 -9.92
C ASP A 78 4.49 5.79 -9.78
N PHE A 79 3.38 5.82 -9.02
CA PHE A 79 2.64 7.06 -8.76
C PHE A 79 3.49 8.14 -8.07
N ALA A 80 4.40 7.76 -7.17
CA ALA A 80 5.33 8.69 -6.54
C ALA A 80 6.39 9.27 -7.50
N ILE A 81 6.59 8.63 -8.65
CA ILE A 81 7.62 8.97 -9.65
C ILE A 81 6.97 9.69 -10.85
N ALA A 82 5.83 9.19 -11.33
CA ALA A 82 5.11 9.67 -12.50
C ALA A 82 4.38 11.00 -12.29
N PHE A 83 3.98 11.34 -11.06
CA PHE A 83 3.40 12.67 -10.79
C PHE A 83 4.45 13.76 -10.57
N ARG A 84 5.70 13.36 -10.27
CA ARG A 84 6.81 14.29 -10.04
C ARG A 84 7.37 14.88 -11.34
N TYR A 85 7.03 14.26 -12.48
CA TYR A 85 7.31 14.75 -13.81
C TYR A 85 5.97 14.77 -14.56
N ASP A 86 5.46 15.94 -14.96
CA ASP A 86 4.26 16.14 -15.83
C ASP A 86 4.30 15.38 -17.19
N ALA A 87 5.21 14.43 -17.36
CA ALA A 87 5.30 13.56 -18.51
C ALA A 87 4.41 12.34 -18.26
N TYR A 88 3.14 12.39 -18.66
CA TYR A 88 2.42 11.36 -19.43
C TYR A 88 0.93 11.74 -19.51
N PRO A 89 0.54 12.69 -20.38
CA PRO A 89 -0.86 13.05 -20.62
C PRO A 89 -1.72 11.90 -21.19
N GLU A 90 -1.09 10.80 -21.61
CA GLU A 90 -1.73 9.67 -22.29
C GLU A 90 -2.26 8.58 -21.33
N LEU A 91 -1.88 8.59 -20.05
CA LEU A 91 -2.45 7.73 -19.01
C LEU A 91 -3.63 8.42 -18.33
N GLY A 92 -4.57 8.96 -19.12
CA GLY A 92 -5.83 9.58 -18.69
C GLY A 92 -6.81 8.63 -17.97
N GLN A 93 -6.32 7.71 -17.13
CA GLN A 93 -7.13 7.03 -16.15
C GLN A 93 -7.24 7.93 -14.92
N GLU A 94 -8.39 8.59 -14.78
CA GLU A 94 -8.78 9.19 -13.51
C GLU A 94 -8.63 8.15 -12.40
N ILE A 95 -7.91 8.50 -11.32
CA ILE A 95 -7.79 7.61 -10.17
C ILE A 95 -9.19 7.38 -9.59
N ASN A 96 -9.66 6.13 -9.62
CA ASN A 96 -10.88 5.76 -8.90
C ASN A 96 -10.58 5.74 -7.40
N ARG A 97 -10.67 6.91 -6.75
CA ARG A 97 -10.36 7.09 -5.32
C ARG A 97 -11.19 6.17 -4.43
N LYS A 98 -12.45 5.94 -4.78
CA LYS A 98 -13.37 5.09 -4.01
C LYS A 98 -12.91 3.63 -4.02
N GLU A 99 -12.57 3.11 -5.19
CA GLU A 99 -12.09 1.75 -5.36
C GLU A 99 -10.71 1.57 -4.72
N THR A 100 -9.79 2.52 -4.96
CA THR A 100 -8.46 2.51 -4.35
C THR A 100 -8.55 2.51 -2.83
N ARG A 101 -9.40 3.36 -2.24
CA ARG A 101 -9.66 3.38 -0.81
C ARG A 101 -10.15 2.02 -0.30
N PHE A 102 -11.07 1.39 -1.03
CA PHE A 102 -11.60 0.07 -0.66
C PHE A 102 -10.50 -0.99 -0.69
N LEU A 103 -9.67 -1.01 -1.73
CA LEU A 103 -8.52 -1.91 -1.86
C LEU A 103 -7.51 -1.71 -0.72
N VAL A 104 -7.10 -0.46 -0.44
CA VAL A 104 -6.14 -0.16 0.63
C VAL A 104 -6.70 -0.57 1.99
N THR A 105 -7.97 -0.26 2.27
CA THR A 105 -8.60 -0.64 3.54
C THR A 105 -8.64 -2.17 3.68
N GLY A 106 -9.05 -2.88 2.64
CA GLY A 106 -9.07 -4.34 2.63
C GLY A 106 -7.68 -4.96 2.78
N PHE A 107 -6.66 -4.34 2.18
CA PHE A 107 -5.27 -4.76 2.32
C PHE A 107 -4.77 -4.61 3.77
N LEU A 108 -5.02 -3.46 4.40
CA LEU A 108 -4.63 -3.23 5.79
C LEU A 108 -5.34 -4.20 6.74
N ASP A 109 -6.63 -4.45 6.54
CA ASP A 109 -7.38 -5.45 7.31
C ASP A 109 -6.82 -6.87 7.13
N PHE A 110 -6.36 -7.19 5.92
CA PHE A 110 -5.70 -8.46 5.64
C PHE A 110 -4.35 -8.58 6.38
N VAL A 111 -3.51 -7.54 6.32
CA VAL A 111 -2.22 -7.50 7.03
C VAL A 111 -2.42 -7.60 8.55
N ASP A 112 -3.44 -6.92 9.11
CA ASP A 112 -3.75 -7.02 10.53
C ASP A 112 -4.15 -8.46 10.93
N LYS A 113 -4.86 -9.19 10.07
CA LYS A 113 -5.14 -10.62 10.31
C LYS A 113 -3.89 -11.47 10.26
N VAL A 114 -2.94 -11.17 9.38
CA VAL A 114 -1.63 -11.84 9.34
C VAL A 114 -0.88 -11.60 10.66
N PHE A 115 -0.89 -10.37 11.17
CA PHE A 115 -0.27 -10.05 12.47
C PHE A 115 -0.89 -10.85 13.61
N GLN A 116 -2.22 -10.91 13.69
CA GLN A 116 -2.91 -11.68 14.71
C GLN A 116 -2.59 -13.18 14.64
N ARG A 117 -2.39 -13.74 13.43
CA ARG A 117 -1.97 -15.14 13.26
C ARG A 117 -0.53 -15.34 13.76
N ALA A 118 0.38 -14.45 13.36
CA ALA A 118 1.78 -14.51 13.78
C ALA A 118 1.95 -14.38 15.30
N GLU A 119 1.15 -13.54 15.96
CA GLU A 119 1.14 -13.44 17.43
C GLU A 119 0.64 -14.72 18.11
N LYS A 120 -0.44 -15.33 17.60
CA LYS A 120 -0.98 -16.58 18.15
C LYS A 120 -0.03 -17.77 18.00
N SER A 121 0.76 -17.81 16.94
CA SER A 121 1.76 -18.88 16.72
C SER A 121 3.01 -18.74 17.61
N ARG A 122 3.17 -17.62 18.32
CA ARG A 122 4.30 -17.37 19.23
C ARG A 122 3.96 -17.62 20.71
N CYS A 123 2.69 -17.90 21.05
CA CYS A 123 2.22 -18.32 22.37
C CYS A 123 2.11 -19.85 22.44
#